data_AF-A0A1M7D0H2-F1
#
_entry.id   AF-A0A1M7D0H2-F1
#
_cell.length_a   1.000
_cell.length_b   1.000
_cell.length_c   1.000
_cell.angle_alpha   90.00
_cell.angle_beta   90.00
_cell.angle_gamma   90.00
#
_symmetry.space_group_name_H-M   'P 1'
#
loop_
_entity.id
_entity.type
_entity.pdbx_description
1 polymer ?
#
loop_
_entity_poly.entity_id
_entity_poly.type
_entity_poly.pdbx_seq_one_letter_code
_entity_poly.pdbx_strand_id
1 'polypeptide(L)'
;MALLHIYDASDSRIRQTADARGAVHRLPITDAGDLVPALDAMKDSGEYFDRILFETHGSPGRIYFGNAYIDATWVRGLIPRGYTSLTTTNARVYFNGCNVAEGDDGWSFLEAAVGVFLTPGGGEVFGQTSVGFGNPFNGHVVHLWGATRRLYVDPTGRIVERFEQ
;
A
#
# COMPACT_ATOMS: atom_id res chain seq x y z
N MET A 1 -4.43 -7.93 -15.55
CA MET A 1 -4.65 -7.09 -14.37
C MET A 1 -3.46 -6.17 -14.18
N ALA A 2 -3.69 -4.86 -14.24
CA ALA A 2 -2.66 -3.85 -14.06
C ALA A 2 -2.23 -3.78 -12.59
N LEU A 3 -0.92 -3.74 -12.35
CA LEU A 3 -0.31 -3.64 -11.02
C LEU A 3 0.58 -2.40 -11.00
N LEU A 4 0.28 -1.47 -10.10
CA LEU A 4 1.19 -0.41 -9.69
C LEU A 4 2.05 -0.93 -8.52
N HIS A 5 3.36 -1.01 -8.72
CA HIS A 5 4.30 -1.39 -7.68
C HIS A 5 5.08 -0.16 -7.20
N ILE A 6 4.69 0.38 -6.06
CA ILE A 6 5.33 1.49 -5.36
C ILE A 6 6.32 0.89 -4.37
N TYR A 7 7.57 1.33 -4.38
CA TYR A 7 8.59 0.74 -3.50
C TYR A 7 9.60 1.76 -2.99
N ASP A 8 10.15 1.48 -1.81
CA ASP A 8 11.24 2.27 -1.23
C ASP A 8 12.54 2.08 -2.02
N ALA A 9 12.80 3.05 -2.89
CA ALA A 9 13.97 3.07 -3.74
C ALA A 9 15.25 3.49 -3.00
N SER A 10 15.16 3.93 -1.74
CA SER A 10 16.34 4.22 -0.92
C SER A 10 17.00 2.93 -0.39
N ASP A 11 16.22 1.87 -0.17
CA ASP A 11 16.69 0.61 0.41
C ASP A 11 17.12 -0.40 -0.67
N SER A 12 18.37 -0.85 -0.59
CA SER A 12 18.94 -1.79 -1.56
C SER A 12 18.25 -3.15 -1.64
N ARG A 13 17.71 -3.67 -0.53
CA ARG A 13 17.01 -4.95 -0.49
C ARG A 13 15.63 -4.85 -1.10
N ILE A 14 14.90 -3.77 -0.80
CA ILE A 14 13.59 -3.49 -1.38
C ILE A 14 13.70 -3.25 -2.89
N ARG A 15 14.74 -2.52 -3.34
CA ARG A 15 15.03 -2.41 -4.78
C ARG A 15 15.21 -3.79 -5.43
N GLN A 16 16.03 -4.65 -4.81
CA GLN A 16 16.30 -5.99 -5.33
C GLN A 16 15.03 -6.84 -5.42
N THR A 17 14.17 -6.82 -4.40
CA THR A 17 12.91 -7.57 -4.41
C THR A 17 11.91 -6.99 -5.41
N ALA A 18 11.87 -5.66 -5.57
CA ALA A 18 11.06 -5.00 -6.57
C ALA A 18 11.48 -5.30 -8.01
N ASP A 19 12.79 -5.38 -8.27
CA ASP A 19 13.34 -5.82 -9.55
C ASP A 19 12.97 -7.28 -9.85
N ALA A 20 13.12 -8.17 -8.86
CA ALA A 20 12.81 -9.59 -9.01
C ALA A 20 11.32 -9.87 -9.30
N ARG A 21 10.40 -9.02 -8.82
CA ARG A 21 8.95 -9.17 -9.05
C ARG A 21 8.54 -8.93 -10.50
N GLY A 22 9.30 -8.15 -11.27
CA GLY A 22 9.05 -7.91 -12.70
C GLY A 22 7.73 -7.18 -13.01
N ALA A 23 7.25 -6.31 -12.12
CA ALA A 23 6.06 -5.50 -12.39
C ALA A 23 6.30 -4.51 -13.55
N VAL A 24 5.31 -4.33 -14.43
CA VAL A 24 5.40 -3.41 -15.58
C VAL A 24 5.40 -1.96 -15.11
N HIS A 25 4.47 -1.58 -14.24
CA HIS A 25 4.39 -0.23 -13.67
C HIS A 25 5.07 -0.21 -12.31
N ARG A 26 6.26 0.39 -12.27
CA ARG A 26 7.08 0.52 -11.07
C ARG A 26 7.27 1.99 -10.75
N LEU A 27 7.04 2.34 -9.48
CA LEU A 27 7.15 3.69 -8.96
C LEU A 27 8.20 3.71 -7.84
N PRO A 28 9.47 4.02 -8.16
CA PRO A 28 10.50 4.22 -7.15
C PRO A 28 10.23 5.50 -6.37
N ILE A 29 10.17 5.39 -5.04
CA ILE A 29 10.02 6.53 -4.13
C ILE A 29 11.21 6.52 -3.17
N THR A 30 11.97 7.63 -3.10
CA THR A 30 13.15 7.73 -2.23
C THR A 30 12.79 8.38 -0.90
N ASP A 31 11.89 9.35 -0.93
CA ASP A 31 11.37 10.05 0.23
C ASP A 31 9.84 10.13 0.19
N ALA A 32 9.17 10.19 1.35
CA ALA A 32 7.72 10.29 1.43
C ALA A 32 7.16 11.51 0.67
N GLY A 33 7.94 12.60 0.56
CA GLY A 33 7.60 13.78 -0.21
C GLY A 33 7.48 13.54 -1.72
N ASP A 34 8.16 12.53 -2.26
CA ASP A 34 8.12 12.19 -3.70
C ASP A 34 6.84 11.44 -4.08
N LEU A 35 6.15 10.82 -3.11
CA LEU A 35 4.98 10.00 -3.38
C LEU A 35 3.81 10.82 -3.95
N VAL A 36 3.54 11.98 -3.38
CA VAL A 36 2.43 12.84 -3.80
C VAL A 36 2.57 13.32 -5.26
N PRO A 37 3.66 13.98 -5.67
CA PRO A 37 3.80 14.42 -7.06
C PRO A 37 3.79 13.25 -8.04
N ALA A 38 4.29 12.08 -7.65
CA ALA A 38 4.27 10.88 -8.47
C ALA A 38 2.85 10.32 -8.69
N LEU A 39 2.04 10.25 -7.64
CA LEU A 39 0.62 9.83 -7.75
C LEU A 39 -0.23 10.85 -8.51
N ASP A 40 0.02 12.16 -8.29
CA ASP A 40 -0.66 13.21 -9.06
C ASP A 40 -0.35 13.09 -10.56
N ALA A 41 0.90 12.81 -10.96
CA ALA A 41 1.25 12.61 -12.37
C ALA A 41 0.55 11.41 -13.02
N MET A 42 0.42 10.29 -12.30
CA MET A 42 -0.33 9.11 -12.78
C MET A 42 -1.83 9.42 -12.91
N LYS A 43 -2.38 10.16 -11.95
CA LYS A 43 -3.78 10.58 -11.99
C LYS A 43 -4.05 11.48 -13.18
N ASP A 44 -3.20 12.47 -13.40
CA ASP A 44 -3.34 13.46 -14.47
C ASP A 44 -3.14 12.84 -15.87
N SER A 45 -2.40 11.74 -15.97
CA SER A 45 -2.26 10.95 -17.21
C SER A 45 -3.39 9.93 -17.42
N GLY A 46 -4.31 9.78 -16.47
CA GLY A 46 -5.45 8.87 -16.58
C GLY A 46 -5.09 7.40 -16.39
N GLU A 47 -3.98 7.10 -15.71
CA GLU A 47 -3.61 5.73 -15.35
C GLU A 47 -4.52 5.17 -14.26
N TYR A 48 -4.79 3.86 -14.31
CA TYR A 48 -5.59 3.15 -13.31
C TYR A 48 -5.13 1.69 -13.15
N PHE A 49 -5.33 1.14 -11.96
CA PHE A 49 -4.76 -0.13 -11.56
C PHE A 49 -5.76 -1.02 -10.83
N ASP A 50 -5.71 -2.33 -11.11
CA ASP A 50 -6.48 -3.34 -10.36
C ASP A 50 -5.85 -3.64 -9.00
N ARG A 51 -4.53 -3.42 -8.91
CA ARG A 51 -3.73 -3.69 -7.72
C ARG A 51 -2.72 -2.58 -7.50
N ILE A 52 -2.63 -2.12 -6.26
CA ILE A 52 -1.54 -1.25 -5.80
C ILE A 52 -0.78 -2.00 -4.72
N LEU A 53 0.53 -2.12 -4.90
CA LEU A 53 1.45 -2.71 -3.93
C LEU A 53 2.39 -1.61 -3.44
N PHE A 54 2.45 -1.42 -2.13
CA PHE A 54 3.50 -0.66 -1.45
C PHE A 54 4.49 -1.65 -0.86
N GLU A 55 5.74 -1.66 -1.33
CA GLU A 55 6.82 -2.51 -0.81
C GLU A 55 7.85 -1.65 -0.09
N THR A 56 7.82 -1.68 1.24
CA THR A 56 8.54 -0.74 2.10
C THR A 56 8.99 -1.40 3.40
N HIS A 57 9.81 -0.71 4.20
CA HIS A 57 9.84 -1.01 5.64
C HIS A 57 8.51 -0.62 6.29
N GLY A 58 8.28 -1.10 7.50
CA GLY A 58 7.05 -0.83 8.24
C GLY A 58 7.24 -0.88 9.75
N SER A 59 6.27 -0.29 10.43
CA SER A 59 6.01 -0.42 11.86
C SER A 59 4.50 -0.37 12.08
N PRO A 60 3.97 -0.58 13.30
CA PRO A 60 2.54 -0.43 13.58
C PRO A 60 1.96 0.86 12.99
N GLY A 61 1.01 0.73 12.05
CA GLY A 61 0.32 1.83 11.39
C GLY A 61 1.16 2.75 10.50
N ARG A 62 2.36 2.31 10.06
CA ARG A 62 3.28 3.15 9.27
C ARG A 62 4.00 2.38 8.18
N ILE A 63 4.21 3.06 7.05
CA ILE A 63 5.16 2.66 6.00
C ILE A 63 6.28 3.69 5.89
N TYR A 64 7.43 3.30 5.34
CA TYR A 64 8.62 4.13 5.28
C TYR A 64 9.14 4.29 3.85
N PHE A 65 9.60 5.49 3.54
CA PHE A 65 10.36 5.81 2.33
C PHE A 65 11.60 6.59 2.77
N GLY A 66 12.77 5.93 2.72
CA GLY A 66 13.98 6.49 3.31
C GLY A 66 13.84 6.64 4.82
N ASN A 67 14.12 7.85 5.33
CA ASN A 67 14.02 8.16 6.75
C ASN A 67 12.65 8.73 7.16
N ALA A 68 11.77 8.98 6.20
CA ALA A 68 10.44 9.51 6.43
C ALA A 68 9.42 8.37 6.57
N TYR A 69 8.37 8.60 7.35
CA TYR A 69 7.25 7.67 7.48
C TYR A 69 5.93 8.33 7.04
N ILE A 70 5.02 7.47 6.61
CA ILE A 70 3.64 7.80 6.29
C ILE A 70 2.75 7.02 7.26
N ASP A 71 1.86 7.73 7.96
CA ASP A 71 0.90 7.17 8.90
C ASP A 71 -0.55 7.46 8.48
N ALA A 72 -1.51 7.03 9.29
CA ALA A 72 -2.93 7.22 9.00
C ALA A 72 -3.34 8.70 8.86
N THR A 73 -2.71 9.61 9.60
CA THR A 73 -3.01 11.05 9.54
C THR A 73 -2.57 11.61 8.20
N TRP A 74 -1.34 11.28 7.78
CA TRP A 74 -0.81 11.68 6.49
C TRP A 74 -1.66 11.13 5.35
N VAL A 75 -2.02 9.84 5.39
CA VAL A 75 -2.87 9.19 4.37
C VAL A 75 -4.24 9.86 4.29
N ARG A 76 -4.91 10.15 5.41
CA ARG A 76 -6.20 10.87 5.40
C ARG A 76 -6.09 12.25 4.74
N GLY A 77 -4.96 12.93 4.90
CA GLY A 77 -4.68 14.20 4.23
C GLY A 77 -4.70 14.12 2.70
N LEU A 78 -4.59 12.92 2.12
CA LEU A 78 -4.66 12.70 0.69
C LEU A 78 -6.08 12.51 0.14
N ILE A 79 -7.10 12.32 0.98
CA ILE A 79 -8.48 12.07 0.53
C ILE A 79 -8.96 13.14 -0.50
N PRO A 80 -8.72 14.46 -0.29
CA PRO A 80 -9.15 15.48 -1.25
C PRO A 80 -8.42 15.43 -2.61
N ARG A 81 -7.36 14.62 -2.76
CA ARG A 81 -6.56 14.54 -4.01
C ARG A 81 -7.25 13.73 -5.11
N GLY A 82 -8.26 12.93 -4.77
CA GLY A 82 -9.02 12.13 -5.73
C GLY A 82 -8.29 10.89 -6.28
N TYR A 83 -7.40 10.29 -5.48
CA TYR A 83 -6.60 9.12 -5.89
C TYR A 83 -7.40 7.83 -6.08
N THR A 84 -8.69 7.81 -5.76
CA THR A 84 -9.61 6.75 -6.17
C THR A 84 -9.68 6.58 -7.68
N SER A 85 -9.38 7.62 -8.46
CA SER A 85 -9.29 7.50 -9.93
C SER A 85 -8.14 6.61 -10.41
N LEU A 86 -7.14 6.35 -9.55
CA LEU A 86 -6.02 5.44 -9.82
C LEU A 86 -6.39 3.96 -9.68
N THR A 87 -7.59 3.65 -9.20
CA THR A 87 -8.03 2.27 -8.96
C THR A 87 -9.23 1.91 -9.81
N THR A 88 -9.31 0.64 -10.20
CA THR A 88 -10.54 0.08 -10.77
C THR A 88 -11.54 -0.26 -9.66
N THR A 89 -12.81 -0.48 -10.02
CA THR A 89 -13.80 -1.02 -9.09
C THR A 89 -13.31 -2.37 -8.53
N ASN A 90 -13.45 -2.57 -7.22
CA ASN A 90 -12.98 -3.79 -6.53
C ASN A 90 -11.46 -4.00 -6.61
N ALA A 91 -10.68 -2.91 -6.65
CA ALA A 91 -9.21 -2.98 -6.62
C ALA A 91 -8.66 -3.51 -5.29
N ARG A 92 -7.40 -3.93 -5.30
CA ARG A 92 -6.69 -4.45 -4.13
C ARG A 92 -5.50 -3.57 -3.78
N VAL A 93 -5.43 -3.09 -2.55
CA VAL A 93 -4.29 -2.31 -2.04
C VAL A 93 -3.55 -3.10 -0.99
N TYR A 94 -2.27 -3.38 -1.21
CA TYR A 94 -1.44 -4.15 -0.29
C TYR A 94 -0.28 -3.30 0.22
N PHE A 95 -0.16 -3.21 1.54
CA PHE A 95 1.02 -2.67 2.22
C PHE A 95 1.93 -3.80 2.69
N ASN A 96 2.94 -4.11 1.87
CA ASN A 96 3.98 -5.08 2.12
C ASN A 96 5.13 -4.44 2.91
N GLY A 97 4.88 -4.22 4.20
CA GLY A 97 5.88 -3.80 5.18
C GLY A 97 5.67 -4.53 6.50
N CYS A 98 6.71 -4.56 7.33
CA CYS A 98 6.66 -5.19 8.65
C CYS A 98 5.64 -4.49 9.55
N ASN A 99 4.77 -5.26 10.23
CA ASN A 99 3.87 -4.77 11.27
C ASN A 99 2.91 -3.63 10.84
N VAL A 100 2.76 -3.32 9.56
CA VAL A 100 1.96 -2.16 9.10
C VAL A 100 0.52 -2.23 9.62
N ALA A 101 -0.04 -3.44 9.71
CA ALA A 101 -1.40 -3.65 10.19
C ALA A 101 -1.51 -4.00 11.69
N GLU A 102 -0.41 -3.93 12.45
CA GLU A 102 -0.39 -4.27 13.88
C GLU A 102 -1.14 -3.23 14.75
N GLY A 103 -1.88 -3.71 15.75
CA GLY A 103 -2.56 -2.87 16.73
C GLY A 103 -3.70 -2.01 16.17
N ASP A 104 -4.12 -1.02 16.95
CA ASP A 104 -5.16 -0.05 16.55
C ASP A 104 -4.64 0.93 15.48
N ASP A 105 -3.36 1.29 15.57
CA ASP A 105 -2.69 2.14 14.58
C ASP A 105 -2.70 1.49 13.19
N GLY A 106 -2.48 0.17 13.13
CA GLY A 106 -2.57 -0.60 11.89
C GLY A 106 -3.97 -0.60 11.28
N TRP A 107 -5.02 -0.80 12.08
CA TRP A 107 -6.40 -0.67 11.59
C TRP A 107 -6.68 0.74 11.08
N SER A 108 -6.31 1.77 11.85
CA SER A 108 -6.47 3.17 11.48
C SER A 108 -5.77 3.51 10.16
N PHE A 109 -4.60 2.94 9.92
CA PHE A 109 -3.85 3.09 8.67
C PHE A 109 -4.56 2.46 7.47
N LEU A 110 -5.01 1.21 7.61
CA LEU A 110 -5.77 0.54 6.54
C LEU A 110 -7.06 1.29 6.22
N GLU A 111 -7.79 1.77 7.22
CA GLU A 111 -9.01 2.56 7.03
C GLU A 111 -8.74 3.88 6.32
N ALA A 112 -7.64 4.56 6.65
CA ALA A 112 -7.24 5.77 5.92
C ALA A 112 -7.00 5.48 4.44
N ALA A 113 -6.36 4.36 4.11
CA ALA A 113 -6.11 3.95 2.73
C ALA A 113 -7.41 3.60 1.98
N VAL A 114 -8.43 3.04 2.63
CA VAL A 114 -9.78 2.87 2.05
C VAL A 114 -10.33 4.19 1.53
N GLY A 115 -10.24 5.24 2.36
CA GLY A 115 -10.74 6.58 2.01
C GLY A 115 -10.01 7.20 0.82
N VAL A 116 -8.72 6.90 0.64
CA VAL A 116 -7.89 7.48 -0.43
C VAL A 116 -8.05 6.73 -1.75
N PHE A 117 -8.06 5.40 -1.71
CA PHE A 117 -7.93 4.58 -2.92
C PHE A 117 -9.20 3.82 -3.31
N LEU A 118 -10.11 3.55 -2.38
CA LEU A 118 -11.23 2.60 -2.62
C LEU A 118 -12.61 3.25 -2.48
N THR A 119 -12.68 4.57 -2.25
CA THR A 119 -13.95 5.28 -2.08
C THR A 119 -14.11 6.40 -3.11
N PRO A 120 -15.12 6.33 -4.01
CA PRO A 120 -16.02 5.19 -4.26
C PRO A 120 -15.32 4.00 -4.95
N GLY A 121 -16.02 2.88 -5.13
CA GLY A 121 -15.57 1.76 -5.98
C GLY A 121 -15.28 0.45 -5.24
N GLY A 122 -15.03 0.50 -3.93
CA GLY A 122 -14.87 -0.67 -3.08
C GLY A 122 -13.62 -1.49 -3.39
N GLY A 123 -13.50 -2.67 -2.78
CA GLY A 123 -12.36 -3.57 -2.94
C GLY A 123 -11.82 -4.08 -1.62
N GLU A 124 -10.52 -4.32 -1.57
CA GLU A 124 -9.84 -4.72 -0.34
C GLU A 124 -8.53 -3.96 -0.11
N VAL A 125 -8.24 -3.72 1.17
CA VAL A 125 -6.94 -3.24 1.62
C VAL A 125 -6.42 -4.16 2.71
N PHE A 126 -5.12 -4.47 2.68
CA PHE A 126 -4.52 -5.37 3.66
C PHE A 126 -3.06 -5.09 3.94
N GLY A 127 -2.58 -5.62 5.06
CA GLY A 127 -1.21 -5.57 5.52
C GLY A 127 -0.93 -6.70 6.52
N GLN A 128 0.30 -6.72 7.05
CA GLN A 128 0.78 -7.78 7.94
C GLN A 128 0.98 -7.23 9.36
N THR A 129 0.71 -8.06 10.37
CA THR A 129 0.92 -7.72 11.80
C THR A 129 2.24 -8.25 12.35
N SER A 130 3.18 -8.60 11.47
CA SER A 130 4.46 -9.22 11.85
C SER A 130 5.61 -8.73 10.97
N VAL A 131 6.81 -9.10 11.39
CA VAL A 131 8.03 -8.90 10.59
C VAL A 131 8.03 -9.84 9.39
N GLY A 132 8.33 -9.28 8.22
CA GLY A 132 8.51 -10.01 6.98
C GLY A 132 9.98 -10.27 6.68
N PHE A 133 10.25 -11.40 6.01
CA PHE A 133 11.56 -11.73 5.46
C PHE A 133 11.47 -11.75 3.94
N GLY A 134 12.14 -10.80 3.29
CA GLY A 134 12.24 -10.75 1.83
C GLY A 134 13.08 -11.89 1.29
N ASN A 135 12.54 -12.62 0.31
CA ASN A 135 13.28 -13.57 -0.50
C ASN A 135 13.89 -12.84 -1.71
N PRO A 136 15.22 -12.71 -1.77
CA PRO A 136 15.90 -11.93 -2.80
C PRO A 136 15.84 -12.57 -4.20
N PHE A 137 15.43 -13.84 -4.32
CA PHE A 137 15.41 -14.56 -5.61
C PHE A 137 14.12 -14.35 -6.39
N ASN A 138 13.00 -14.08 -5.72
CA ASN A 138 11.69 -13.92 -6.37
C ASN A 138 10.93 -12.66 -5.93
N GLY A 139 11.50 -11.86 -5.03
CA GLY A 139 10.88 -10.64 -4.52
C GLY A 139 9.71 -10.86 -3.57
N HIS A 140 9.43 -12.12 -3.15
CA HIS A 140 8.37 -12.39 -2.19
C HIS A 140 8.84 -12.10 -0.77
N VAL A 141 8.02 -11.37 -0.01
CA VAL A 141 8.19 -11.23 1.43
C VAL A 141 7.33 -12.28 2.13
N VAL A 142 7.94 -13.04 3.04
CA VAL A 142 7.25 -14.08 3.82
C VAL A 142 7.15 -13.63 5.26
N HIS A 143 5.94 -13.69 5.82
CA HIS A 143 5.65 -13.42 7.22
C HIS A 143 5.43 -14.76 7.92
N LEU A 144 6.38 -15.17 8.75
CA LEU A 144 6.39 -16.51 9.36
C LEU A 144 5.51 -16.61 10.62
N TRP A 145 5.03 -15.48 11.13
CA TRP A 145 4.14 -15.39 12.28
C TRP A 145 3.22 -14.17 12.13
N GLY A 146 2.38 -13.92 13.14
CA GLY A 146 1.35 -12.88 13.12
C GLY A 146 0.20 -13.21 12.18
N ALA A 147 -0.58 -12.19 11.84
CA ALA A 147 -1.74 -12.30 11.00
C ALA A 147 -1.66 -11.34 9.79
N THR A 148 -2.35 -11.68 8.72
CA THR A 148 -2.79 -10.76 7.69
C THR A 148 -4.09 -10.13 8.14
N ARG A 149 -4.12 -8.80 8.21
CA ARG A 149 -5.36 -8.04 8.42
C ARG A 149 -5.85 -7.44 7.13
N ARG A 150 -7.16 -7.55 6.90
CA ARG A 150 -7.82 -7.11 5.67
C ARG A 150 -9.12 -6.41 5.98
N LEU A 151 -9.39 -5.34 5.24
CA LEU A 151 -10.68 -4.68 5.17
C LEU A 151 -11.28 -4.94 3.80
N TYR A 152 -12.52 -5.40 3.77
CA TYR A 152 -13.33 -5.43 2.55
C TYR A 152 -14.31 -4.26 2.57
N VAL A 153 -14.45 -3.61 1.43
CA VAL A 153 -15.16 -2.34 1.30
C VAL A 153 -16.16 -2.43 0.15
N ASP A 154 -17.40 -2.00 0.39
CA ASP A 154 -18.40 -1.90 -0.67
C ASP A 154 -18.18 -0.64 -1.54
N PRO A 155 -18.88 -0.50 -2.69
CA PRO A 155 -18.68 0.64 -3.58
C PRO A 155 -18.97 2.02 -2.95
N THR A 156 -19.62 2.08 -1.79
CA THR A 156 -19.90 3.34 -1.09
C THR A 156 -18.77 3.76 -0.14
N GLY A 157 -17.71 2.94 -0.01
CA GLY A 157 -16.62 3.17 0.95
C GLY A 157 -16.90 2.61 2.34
N ARG A 158 -18.04 1.91 2.53
CA ARG A 158 -18.37 1.30 3.81
C ARG A 158 -17.61 -0.01 3.97
N ILE A 159 -16.93 -0.16 5.10
CA ILE A 159 -16.29 -1.41 5.48
C ILE A 159 -17.37 -2.46 5.78
N VAL A 160 -17.39 -3.54 5.00
CA VAL A 160 -18.36 -4.63 5.15
C VAL A 160 -17.82 -5.79 5.98
N GLU A 161 -16.51 -5.94 6.04
CA GLU A 161 -15.85 -7.00 6.79
C GLU A 161 -14.43 -6.58 7.22
N ARG A 162 -14.08 -6.92 8.47
CA ARG A 162 -12.71 -6.91 8.98
C ARG A 162 -12.28 -8.36 9.18
N PHE A 163 -11.19 -8.75 8.53
CA PHE A 163 -10.68 -10.11 8.57
C PHE A 163 -9.25 -10.13 9.11
N GLU A 164 -8.93 -11.11 9.95
CA GLU A 164 -7.62 -11.32 10.56
C GLU A 164 -7.31 -12.83 10.54
N GLN A 165 -6.20 -13.22 9.90
CA GLN A 165 -5.76 -14.62 9.78
C GLN A 165 -4.26 -14.77 9.92
#